data_AF-A0A4P9VGD1-F1
#
_entry.id   AF-A0A4P9VGD1-F1
#
_cell.length_a   1.000
_cell.length_b   1.000
_cell.length_c   1.000
_cell.angle_alpha   90.00
_cell.angle_beta   90.00
_cell.angle_gamma   90.00
#
_symmetry.space_group_name_H-M   'P 1'
#
loop_
_entity.id
_entity.type
_entity.pdbx_description
1 polymer ?
#
loop_
_entity_poly.entity_id
_entity_poly.type
_entity_poly.pdbx_seq_one_letter_code
_entity_poly.pdbx_strand_id
1 'polypeptide(L)'
;MYKSLFLSIIVVSVSNICAANKSVIDDYQLEREALSDKLDKQCKYSKDGGVEKLYQCKMQALKKLNEKMPSRGTDEYCERHYNKLTKVQAKELIADLRRSRDVARSSIFRRDGERGEVFEEDLDSEVYWLRKNILKEKLMMYDDRGF
;
A
#
# COMPACT_ATOMS: atom_id res chain seq x y z
N MET A 1 45.11 -12.69 49.73
CA MET A 1 44.94 -12.50 48.27
C MET A 1 43.46 -12.68 47.95
N TYR A 2 42.68 -11.60 47.86
CA TYR A 2 41.26 -11.66 47.46
C TYR A 2 41.11 -11.04 46.08
N LYS A 3 40.80 -11.87 45.09
CA LYS A 3 40.47 -11.44 43.72
C LYS A 3 39.04 -10.90 43.74
N SER A 4 38.89 -9.59 43.55
CA SER A 4 37.61 -8.94 43.36
C SER A 4 37.14 -9.20 41.91
N LEU A 5 36.08 -9.99 41.75
CA LEU A 5 35.41 -10.20 40.46
C LEU A 5 34.39 -9.07 40.27
N PHE A 6 34.70 -8.12 39.39
CA PHE A 6 33.73 -7.16 38.89
C PHE A 6 32.82 -7.86 37.87
N LEU A 7 31.59 -8.16 38.28
CA LEU A 7 30.54 -8.65 37.40
C LEU A 7 29.86 -7.44 36.74
N SER A 8 30.34 -7.04 35.57
CA SER A 8 29.70 -6.00 34.75
C SER A 8 28.41 -6.55 34.15
N ILE A 9 27.27 -6.15 34.70
CA ILE A 9 25.94 -6.43 34.15
C ILE A 9 25.76 -5.51 32.93
N ILE A 10 25.89 -6.07 31.73
CA ILE A 10 25.53 -5.40 30.48
C ILE A 10 24.01 -5.42 30.41
N VAL A 11 23.37 -4.29 30.73
CA VAL A 11 21.95 -4.06 30.46
C VAL A 11 21.82 -3.81 28.97
N VAL A 12 21.49 -4.85 28.20
CA VAL A 12 21.06 -4.70 26.81
C VAL A 12 19.65 -4.12 26.86
N SER A 13 19.54 -2.80 26.79
CA SER A 13 18.27 -2.12 26.55
C SER A 13 17.82 -2.48 25.13
N VAL A 14 16.93 -3.47 25.03
CA VAL A 14 16.22 -3.79 23.81
C VAL A 14 15.28 -2.62 23.53
N SER A 15 15.75 -1.66 22.71
CA SER A 15 14.87 -0.64 22.14
C SER A 15 13.83 -1.39 21.33
N ASN A 16 12.60 -1.47 21.84
CA ASN A 16 11.46 -1.87 21.04
C ASN A 16 11.44 -0.95 19.83
N ILE A 17 11.81 -1.50 18.68
CA ILE A 17 11.57 -0.91 17.38
C ILE A 17 10.05 -0.81 17.32
N CYS A 18 9.50 0.38 17.56
CA CYS A 18 8.08 0.64 17.38
C CYS A 18 7.80 0.34 15.91
N ALA A 19 7.13 -0.79 15.66
CA ALA A 19 6.54 -1.09 14.37
C ALA A 19 5.73 0.15 13.95
N ALA A 20 6.10 0.72 12.82
CA ALA A 20 5.45 1.92 12.30
C ALA A 20 3.97 1.61 12.09
N ASN A 21 3.11 2.41 12.74
CA ASN A 21 1.70 2.06 12.93
C ASN A 21 0.81 3.29 12.66
N LYS A 22 1.13 4.08 11.64
CA LYS A 22 0.36 5.29 11.32
C LYS A 22 -0.41 5.10 10.02
N SER A 23 -1.70 5.45 10.06
CA SER A 23 -2.55 5.58 8.88
C SER A 23 -1.97 6.68 7.97
N VAL A 24 -1.55 6.30 6.77
CA VAL A 24 -1.14 7.23 5.72
C VAL A 24 -2.32 7.45 4.81
N ILE A 25 -2.90 8.65 4.85
CA ILE A 25 -4.11 8.98 4.09
C ILE A 25 -3.72 9.66 2.79
N ASP A 26 -4.36 9.25 1.69
CA ASP A 26 -4.12 9.76 0.35
C ASP A 26 -5.44 10.18 -0.33
N ASP A 27 -5.43 11.34 -0.95
CA ASP A 27 -6.61 11.94 -1.59
C ASP A 27 -7.18 11.07 -2.72
N TYR A 28 -6.32 10.37 -3.48
CA TYR A 28 -6.77 9.44 -4.52
C TYR A 28 -7.57 8.29 -3.93
N GLN A 29 -7.12 7.74 -2.79
CA GLN A 29 -7.84 6.67 -2.12
C GLN A 29 -9.14 7.16 -1.49
N LEU A 30 -9.15 8.36 -0.91
CA LEU A 30 -10.38 9.00 -0.42
C LEU A 30 -11.43 9.13 -1.54
N GLU A 31 -11.02 9.66 -2.69
CA GLU A 31 -11.89 9.81 -3.86
C GLU A 31 -12.37 8.46 -4.40
N ARG A 32 -11.46 7.48 -4.47
CA ARG A 32 -11.78 6.12 -4.93
C ARG A 32 -12.80 5.45 -4.02
N GLU A 33 -12.64 5.55 -2.71
CA GLU A 33 -13.62 5.04 -1.74
C GLU A 33 -14.97 5.76 -1.84
N ALA A 34 -14.97 7.08 -2.01
CA ALA A 34 -16.20 7.83 -2.21
C ALA A 34 -16.96 7.38 -3.47
N LEU A 35 -16.23 7.11 -4.56
CA LEU A 35 -16.81 6.55 -5.78
C LEU A 35 -17.30 5.11 -5.57
N SER A 36 -16.54 4.29 -4.84
CA SER A 36 -16.93 2.93 -4.46
C SER A 36 -18.25 2.93 -3.70
N ASP A 37 -18.37 3.76 -2.65
CA ASP A 37 -19.60 3.91 -1.86
C ASP A 37 -20.79 4.32 -2.72
N LYS A 38 -20.56 5.27 -3.66
CA LYS A 38 -21.60 5.74 -4.58
C LYS A 38 -22.09 4.62 -5.50
N LEU A 39 -21.18 3.79 -6.00
CA LEU A 39 -21.53 2.68 -6.89
C LEU A 39 -22.19 1.54 -6.13
N ASP A 40 -21.70 1.19 -4.93
CA ASP A 40 -22.28 0.12 -4.11
C ASP A 40 -23.72 0.44 -3.67
N LYS A 41 -24.01 1.72 -3.37
CA LYS A 41 -25.37 2.19 -3.07
C LYS A 41 -26.40 1.95 -4.19
N GLN A 42 -25.95 1.75 -5.44
CA GLN A 42 -26.83 1.43 -6.57
C GLN A 42 -27.22 -0.04 -6.58
N CYS A 43 -26.46 -0.90 -5.90
CA CYS A 43 -26.71 -2.33 -5.82
C CYS A 43 -27.67 -2.65 -4.66
N LYS A 44 -28.91 -3.01 -5.00
CA LYS A 44 -29.95 -3.36 -4.04
C LYS A 44 -30.36 -4.82 -4.17
N TYR A 45 -30.65 -5.45 -3.05
CA TYR A 45 -31.26 -6.77 -3.03
C TYR A 45 -32.64 -6.73 -3.70
N SER A 46 -32.92 -7.71 -4.55
CA SER A 46 -34.23 -7.89 -5.18
C SER A 46 -34.77 -9.29 -4.86
N LYS A 47 -36.06 -9.39 -4.54
CA LYS A 47 -36.69 -10.69 -4.24
C LYS A 47 -36.70 -11.61 -5.47
N ASP A 48 -36.87 -11.05 -6.67
CA ASP A 48 -36.98 -11.78 -7.94
C ASP A 48 -35.62 -12.16 -8.57
N GLY A 49 -34.51 -11.92 -7.87
CA GLY A 49 -33.17 -12.26 -8.34
C GLY A 49 -32.19 -12.67 -7.25
N GLY A 50 -32.60 -12.53 -5.99
CA GLY A 50 -31.86 -12.97 -4.83
C GLY A 50 -30.44 -12.40 -4.74
N VAL A 51 -29.56 -13.20 -4.15
CA VAL A 51 -28.15 -12.88 -3.90
C VAL A 51 -27.35 -12.80 -5.20
N GLU A 52 -27.70 -13.59 -6.21
CA GLU A 52 -26.96 -13.64 -7.48
C GLU A 52 -27.01 -12.31 -8.22
N LYS A 53 -28.20 -11.70 -8.38
CA LYS A 53 -28.31 -10.37 -9.02
C LYS A 53 -27.56 -9.29 -8.22
N LEU A 54 -27.56 -9.39 -6.89
CA LEU A 54 -26.81 -8.47 -6.04
C LEU A 54 -25.30 -8.61 -6.25
N TYR A 55 -24.80 -9.85 -6.29
CA TYR A 55 -23.38 -10.14 -6.56
C TYR A 55 -22.96 -9.63 -7.93
N GLN A 56 -23.72 -9.92 -8.98
CA GLN A 56 -23.45 -9.43 -10.33
C GLN A 56 -23.41 -7.90 -10.40
N CYS A 57 -24.33 -7.22 -9.70
CA CYS A 57 -24.30 -5.76 -9.60
C CYS A 57 -23.01 -5.27 -8.94
N LYS A 58 -22.61 -5.86 -7.81
CA LYS A 58 -21.38 -5.48 -7.09
C LYS A 58 -20.13 -5.72 -7.95
N MET A 59 -20.07 -6.81 -8.70
CA MET A 59 -18.97 -7.08 -9.63
C MET A 59 -18.91 -6.06 -10.77
N GLN A 60 -20.06 -5.66 -11.34
CA GLN A 60 -20.11 -4.60 -12.34
C GLN A 60 -19.72 -3.23 -11.77
N ALA A 61 -20.12 -2.92 -10.53
CA ALA A 61 -19.72 -1.72 -9.81
C ALA A 61 -18.20 -1.69 -9.59
N LEU A 62 -17.61 -2.79 -9.11
CA LEU A 62 -16.16 -2.91 -8.93
C LEU A 62 -15.40 -2.77 -10.26
N LYS A 63 -15.92 -3.37 -11.34
CA LYS A 63 -15.33 -3.21 -12.67
C LYS A 63 -15.33 -1.74 -13.10
N LYS A 64 -16.47 -1.05 -13.00
CA LYS A 64 -16.60 0.39 -13.31
C LYS A 64 -15.68 1.25 -12.43
N LEU A 65 -15.52 0.89 -11.16
CA LEU A 65 -14.61 1.56 -10.25
C LEU A 65 -13.17 1.42 -10.74
N ASN A 66 -12.69 0.20 -10.99
CA ASN A 66 -11.31 -0.05 -11.42
C ASN A 66 -11.00 0.50 -12.82
N GLU A 67 -11.98 0.53 -13.73
CA GLU A 67 -11.82 1.18 -15.04
C GLU A 67 -11.55 2.69 -14.89
N LYS A 68 -12.28 3.36 -14.00
CA LYS A 68 -12.15 4.80 -13.75
C LYS A 68 -10.96 5.14 -12.88
N MET A 69 -10.83 4.45 -11.76
CA MET A 69 -9.87 4.66 -10.69
C MET A 69 -9.25 3.31 -10.31
N PRO A 70 -8.23 2.84 -11.06
CA PRO A 70 -7.52 1.62 -10.73
C PRO A 70 -7.02 1.67 -9.29
N SER A 71 -6.96 0.51 -8.63
CA SER A 71 -6.43 0.46 -7.27
C SER A 71 -5.00 0.94 -7.26
N ARG A 72 -4.63 1.70 -6.22
CA ARG A 72 -3.24 2.05 -5.95
C ARG A 72 -2.38 0.78 -5.84
N GLY A 73 -1.10 0.87 -6.18
CA GLY A 73 -0.20 -0.29 -6.21
C GLY A 73 -0.36 -1.22 -7.41
N THR A 74 -1.38 -1.07 -8.27
CA THR A 74 -1.49 -1.89 -9.49
C THR A 74 -0.68 -1.31 -10.65
N ASP A 75 -0.34 -2.17 -11.61
CA ASP A 75 0.35 -1.77 -12.84
C ASP A 75 -0.43 -0.69 -13.60
N GLU A 76 -1.77 -0.79 -13.67
CA GLU A 76 -2.61 0.20 -14.35
C GLU A 76 -2.60 1.56 -13.65
N TYR A 77 -2.58 1.59 -12.31
CA TYR A 77 -2.43 2.83 -11.56
C TYR A 77 -1.07 3.47 -11.88
N CYS A 78 0.01 2.69 -11.76
CA CYS A 78 1.36 3.17 -11.99
C CYS A 78 1.55 3.66 -13.43
N GLU A 79 1.02 2.95 -14.42
CA GLU A 79 1.09 3.37 -15.81
C GLU A 79 0.36 4.70 -16.04
N ARG A 80 -0.83 4.89 -15.44
CA ARG A 80 -1.58 6.15 -15.59
C ARG A 80 -0.89 7.34 -14.92
N HIS A 81 -0.22 7.14 -13.79
CA HIS A 81 0.33 8.23 -12.99
C HIS A 81 1.81 8.51 -13.29
N TYR A 82 2.60 7.49 -13.63
CA TYR A 82 4.06 7.58 -13.63
C TYR A 82 4.72 7.36 -14.99
N ASN A 83 3.99 6.94 -16.03
CA ASN A 83 4.59 6.61 -17.34
C ASN A 83 5.37 7.76 -18.00
N LYS A 84 5.10 9.01 -17.64
CA LYS A 84 5.75 10.22 -18.17
C LYS A 84 6.94 10.69 -17.34
N LEU A 85 7.27 10.01 -16.23
CA LEU A 85 8.39 10.41 -15.39
C LEU A 85 9.73 10.16 -16.08
N THR A 86 10.64 11.11 -15.92
CA THR A 86 12.06 10.89 -16.25
C THR A 86 12.72 9.96 -15.22
N LYS A 87 13.89 9.41 -15.56
CA LYS A 87 14.67 8.59 -14.62
C LYS A 87 15.05 9.33 -13.32
N VAL A 88 15.26 10.64 -13.37
CA VAL A 88 15.58 11.45 -12.19
C VAL A 88 14.35 11.57 -11.30
N GLN A 89 13.22 11.99 -11.86
CA GLN A 89 11.95 12.10 -11.13
C GLN A 89 11.50 10.75 -10.54
N ALA A 90 11.71 9.65 -11.26
CA ALA A 90 11.41 8.32 -10.75
C ALA A 90 12.26 7.95 -9.53
N LYS A 91 13.54 8.34 -9.49
CA LYS A 91 14.40 8.11 -8.32
C LYS A 91 13.97 8.93 -7.11
N GLU A 92 13.60 10.19 -7.34
CA GLU A 92 13.04 11.06 -6.29
C GLU A 92 11.74 10.48 -5.74
N LEU A 93 10.82 10.09 -6.62
CA LEU A 93 9.56 9.47 -6.22
C LEU A 93 9.78 8.15 -5.45
N ILE A 94 10.73 7.30 -5.86
CA ILE A 94 11.08 6.08 -5.11
C ILE A 94 11.52 6.42 -3.68
N ALA A 95 12.33 7.46 -3.49
CA ALA A 95 12.74 7.89 -2.16
C ALA A 95 11.55 8.39 -1.33
N ASP A 96 10.60 9.09 -1.95
CA ASP A 96 9.38 9.57 -1.29
C ASP A 96 8.46 8.41 -0.88
N LEU A 97 8.23 7.46 -1.79
CA LEU A 97 7.41 6.27 -1.53
C LEU A 97 8.01 5.42 -0.41
N ARG A 98 9.34 5.24 -0.38
CA ARG A 98 10.02 4.53 0.71
C ARG A 98 9.83 5.21 2.06
N ARG A 99 9.94 6.54 2.11
CA ARG A 99 9.68 7.31 3.34
C ARG A 99 8.25 7.17 3.82
N SER A 100 7.28 7.18 2.91
CA SER A 100 5.88 6.93 3.24
C SER A 100 5.65 5.50 3.71
N ARG A 101 6.35 4.53 3.10
CA ARG A 101 6.27 3.11 3.43
C ARG A 101 6.83 2.81 4.81
N ASP A 102 7.89 3.49 5.22
CA ASP A 102 8.46 3.36 6.57
C ASP A 102 7.51 3.80 7.69
N VAL A 103 6.44 4.54 7.38
CA VAL A 103 5.43 5.01 8.34
C VAL A 103 4.03 4.41 8.14
N ALA A 104 3.76 3.89 6.94
CA ALA A 104 2.50 3.24 6.58
C ALA A 104 2.31 1.96 7.39
N ARG A 105 1.05 1.54 7.54
CA ARG A 105 0.72 0.24 8.12
C ARG A 105 0.72 -0.83 7.03
N SER A 106 1.01 -2.06 7.41
CA SER A 106 0.74 -3.21 6.54
C SER A 106 -0.76 -3.49 6.41
N SER A 107 -1.16 -3.89 5.20
CA SER A 107 -2.52 -4.33 4.85
C SER A 107 -3.03 -5.51 5.68
N ILE A 108 -2.15 -6.25 6.37
CA ILE A 108 -2.57 -7.33 7.30
C ILE A 108 -3.41 -6.78 8.47
N PHE A 109 -3.28 -5.50 8.80
CA PHE A 109 -4.01 -4.82 9.87
C PHE A 109 -5.25 -4.05 9.36
N ARG A 110 -5.70 -4.31 8.12
CA ARG A 110 -6.79 -3.60 7.44
C ARG A 110 -8.13 -3.55 8.18
N ARG A 111 -8.38 -4.43 9.17
CA ARG A 111 -9.62 -4.36 9.98
C ARG A 111 -9.75 -3.04 10.74
N ASP A 112 -8.63 -2.40 11.08
CA ASP A 112 -8.57 -1.11 11.75
C ASP A 112 -8.29 0.02 10.74
N GLY A 113 -8.62 -0.22 9.45
CA GLY A 113 -8.35 0.64 8.32
C GLY A 113 -9.05 2.00 8.41
N GLU A 114 -8.32 3.08 8.16
CA GLU A 114 -8.91 4.41 8.00
C GLU A 114 -9.33 4.63 6.54
N ARG A 115 -10.33 5.50 6.33
CA ARG A 115 -10.76 5.85 4.97
C ARG A 115 -9.65 6.56 4.23
N GLY A 116 -9.37 6.13 3.01
CA GLY A 116 -8.32 6.70 2.16
C GLY A 116 -6.92 6.25 2.55
N GLU A 117 -6.79 5.21 3.37
CA GLU A 117 -5.50 4.71 3.79
C GLU A 117 -4.73 4.02 2.65
N VAL A 118 -3.43 4.26 2.64
CA VAL A 118 -2.44 3.59 1.80
C VAL A 118 -1.60 2.67 2.67
N PHE A 119 -1.42 1.44 2.22
CA PHE A 119 -0.65 0.44 2.95
C PHE A 119 0.78 0.30 2.40
N GLU A 120 1.67 -0.29 3.21
CA GLU A 120 3.06 -0.58 2.82
C GLU A 120 3.15 -1.30 1.47
N GLU A 121 2.25 -2.26 1.22
CA GLU A 121 2.26 -3.10 0.02
C GLU A 121 1.90 -2.32 -1.25
N ASP A 122 1.06 -1.29 -1.13
CA ASP A 122 0.72 -0.41 -2.25
C ASP A 122 1.96 0.35 -2.71
N LEU A 123 2.72 0.88 -1.74
CA LEU A 123 3.94 1.67 -1.95
C LEU A 123 5.09 0.80 -2.47
N ASP A 124 5.25 -0.42 -1.93
CA ASP A 124 6.24 -1.38 -2.40
C ASP A 124 5.98 -1.79 -3.85
N SER A 125 4.71 -1.97 -4.23
CA SER A 125 4.32 -2.30 -5.59
C SER A 125 4.61 -1.15 -6.57
N GLU A 126 4.38 0.10 -6.16
CA GLU A 126 4.73 1.29 -6.96
C GLU A 126 6.24 1.44 -7.15
N VAL A 127 7.02 1.25 -6.09
CA VAL A 127 8.49 1.29 -6.14
C VAL A 127 9.00 0.21 -7.11
N TYR A 128 8.48 -1.01 -7.01
CA TYR A 128 8.82 -2.09 -7.93
C TYR A 128 8.50 -1.72 -9.38
N TRP A 129 7.32 -1.17 -9.64
CA TRP A 129 6.91 -0.76 -10.97
C TRP A 129 7.84 0.32 -11.55
N LEU A 130 8.21 1.33 -10.76
CA LEU A 130 9.12 2.40 -11.18
C LEU A 130 10.51 1.87 -11.53
N ARG A 131 11.08 1.00 -10.67
CA ARG A 131 12.39 0.38 -10.90
C ARG A 131 12.40 -0.48 -12.17
N LYS A 132 11.36 -1.28 -12.38
CA LYS A 132 11.20 -2.15 -13.55
C LYS A 132 10.94 -1.37 -14.83
N ASN A 133 9.98 -0.43 -14.81
CA ASN A 133 9.44 0.16 -16.03
C ASN A 133 10.14 1.45 -16.45
N ILE A 134 10.62 2.27 -15.50
CA ILE A 134 11.28 3.55 -15.80
C ILE A 134 12.80 3.41 -15.71
N LEU A 135 13.31 2.84 -14.61
CA LEU A 135 14.76 2.69 -14.41
C LEU A 135 15.37 1.52 -15.19
N LYS A 136 14.54 0.54 -15.59
CA LYS A 136 14.92 -0.68 -16.31
C LYS A 136 15.91 -1.56 -15.53
N GLU A 137 15.74 -1.61 -14.21
CA GLU A 137 16.55 -2.46 -13.34
C GLU A 137 16.21 -3.93 -13.51
N LYS A 138 17.22 -4.80 -13.45
CA LYS A 138 17.03 -6.25 -13.42
C LYS A 138 16.77 -6.68 -11.98
N LEU A 139 15.50 -6.66 -11.59
CA LEU A 139 15.06 -7.05 -10.26
C LEU A 139 15.03 -8.58 -10.15
N MET A 140 15.67 -9.13 -9.11
CA MET A 140 15.47 -10.53 -8.71
C MET A 140 14.34 -10.58 -7.68
N MET A 141 13.53 -11.64 -7.72
CA MET A 141 12.27 -11.81 -6.95
C MET A 141 12.38 -11.60 -5.42
N TYR A 142 13.59 -11.49 -4.85
CA TYR A 142 13.84 -11.32 -3.41
C TYR A 142 14.59 -10.02 -3.05
N ASP A 143 14.87 -9.14 -4.02
CA ASP A 143 15.71 -7.95 -3.83
C ASP A 143 14.91 -6.67 -3.47
N ASP A 144 13.62 -6.84 -3.16
CA ASP A 144 12.71 -5.72 -2.89
C ASP A 144 12.86 -5.17 -1.46
N ARG A 145 13.58 -5.89 -0.59
CA ARG A 145 13.95 -5.45 0.78
C ARG A 145 15.33 -4.81 0.87
N GLY A 146 15.94 -4.45 -0.26
CA GLY A 146 17.28 -3.87 -0.32
C GLY A 146 17.40 -2.59 0.53
N PHE A 147 18.08 -2.76 1.66
CA PHE A 147 18.67 -1.73 2.53
C PHE A 147 19.37 -0.62 1.73
#